data_AF-A0A8T8I343-F1
#
_entry.id   AF-A0A8T8I343-F1
#
_cell.length_a   1.000
_cell.length_b   1.000
_cell.length_c   1.000
_cell.angle_alpha   90.00
_cell.angle_beta   90.00
_cell.angle_gamma   90.00
#
_symmetry.space_group_name_H-M   'P 1'
#
loop_
_entity.id
_entity.type
_entity.pdbx_description
1 polymer ?
#
loop_
_entity_poly.entity_id
_entity_poly.type
_entity_poly.pdbx_seq_one_letter_code
_entity_poly.pdbx_strand_id
1 'polypeptide(L)' 'MTEACARCGRTRASVADPTLLLAWVREREDGVERWLCHECARAHVRDIEGKLPAEYW' A
#
# COMPACT_ATOMS: atom_id res chain seq x y z
N MET A 1 13.93 -2.65 9.57
CA MET A 1 12.58 -2.93 9.05
C MET A 1 11.71 -1.72 9.33
N THR A 2 11.23 -1.04 8.29
CA THR A 2 10.50 0.22 8.44
C THR A 2 9.05 -0.05 8.83
N GLU A 3 8.63 0.34 10.02
CA GLU A 3 7.24 0.20 10.51
C GLU A 3 6.30 1.32 10.04
N ALA A 4 6.81 2.21 9.20
CA ALA A 4 6.10 3.37 8.67
C ALA A 4 5.79 3.21 7.18
N CYS A 5 4.68 3.79 6.75
CA CYS A 5 4.30 3.87 5.36
C CYS A 5 5.32 4.72 4.58
N ALA A 6 5.86 4.18 3.50
CA ALA A 6 6.84 4.86 2.65
C ALA A 6 6.29 6.10 1.93
N ARG A 7 4.96 6.25 1.82
CA ARG A 7 4.29 7.38 1.16
C ARG A 7 3.91 8.51 2.11
N CYS A 8 3.20 8.19 3.20
CA CYS A 8 2.64 9.19 4.11
C CYS A 8 3.28 9.21 5.50
N GLY A 9 4.21 8.30 5.79
CA GLY A 9 4.88 8.22 7.09
C GLY A 9 4.04 7.65 8.24
N ARG A 10 2.75 7.34 8.02
CA ARG A 10 1.88 6.71 9.05
C ARG A 10 2.58 5.46 9.60
N THR A 11 2.64 5.32 10.92
CA THR A 11 3.25 4.16 11.59
C THR A 11 2.23 3.08 11.89
N ARG A 12 2.63 1.81 11.91
CA ARG A 12 1.74 0.71 12.35
C ARG A 12 1.23 0.92 13.77
N ALA A 13 2.08 1.39 14.68
CA ALA A 13 1.70 1.68 16.06
C ALA A 13 0.57 2.72 16.18
N SER A 14 0.38 3.59 15.18
CA SER A 14 -0.72 4.57 15.17
C SER A 14 -2.08 3.99 14.75
N VAL A 15 -2.14 2.73 14.33
CA VAL A 15 -3.37 2.07 13.85
C VAL A 15 -3.94 1.22 14.97
N ALA A 16 -5.06 1.66 15.55
CA ALA A 16 -5.73 0.95 16.63
C ALA A 16 -6.54 -0.26 16.15
N ASP A 17 -7.06 -0.21 14.93
CA ASP A 17 -7.87 -1.28 14.35
C ASP A 17 -6.96 -2.43 13.83
N PRO A 18 -7.05 -3.65 14.40
CA PRO A 18 -6.28 -4.80 13.95
C PRO A 18 -6.54 -5.19 12.49
N THR A 19 -7.76 -4.99 11.99
CA THR A 19 -8.09 -5.27 10.58
C THR A 19 -7.36 -4.31 9.65
N LEU A 20 -7.23 -3.04 10.03
CA LEU A 20 -6.46 -2.07 9.25
C LEU A 20 -4.96 -2.31 9.33
N LEU A 21 -4.45 -2.95 10.39
CA LEU A 21 -3.07 -3.41 10.49
C LEU A 21 -2.78 -4.56 9.52
N LEU A 22 -3.71 -5.52 9.39
CA LEU A 22 -3.59 -6.64 8.44
C LEU A 22 -3.65 -6.20 6.97
N ALA A 23 -4.28 -5.06 6.70
CA ALA A 23 -4.42 -4.51 5.34
C ALA A 23 -3.18 -3.73 4.84
N TRP A 24 -2.06 -3.73 5.58
CA TRP A 24 -0.81 -3.14 5.10
C TRP A 24 -0.19 -3.98 3.99
N VAL A 25 0.31 -3.30 2.97
CA VAL A 25 0.86 -3.96 1.78
C VAL A 25 2.37 -3.80 1.76
N ARG A 26 3.05 -4.91 1.43
CA ARG A 26 4.47 -4.92 1.12
C ARG A 26 4.63 -4.83 -0.39
N GLU A 27 5.32 -3.80 -0.84
CA GLU A 27 5.66 -3.60 -2.23
C GLU A 27 7.15 -3.83 -2.45
N ARG A 28 7.50 -4.35 -3.63
CA ARG A 28 8.88 -4.42 -4.09
C ARG A 28 8.97 -3.76 -5.45
N GLU A 29 9.68 -2.64 -5.51
CA GLU A 29 9.89 -1.87 -6.74
C GLU A 29 11.39 -1.65 -6.93
N ASP A 30 11.92 -1.98 -8.12
CA ASP A 30 13.35 -1.88 -8.46
C ASP A 30 14.28 -2.53 -7.42
N GLY A 31 13.83 -3.64 -6.84
CA GLY A 31 14.56 -4.36 -5.80
C GLY A 31 14.46 -3.77 -4.39
N VAL A 32 13.84 -2.59 -4.22
CA VAL A 32 13.62 -1.94 -2.93
C VAL A 32 12.30 -2.40 -2.33
N GLU A 33 12.36 -2.96 -1.13
CA GLU A 33 11.17 -3.32 -0.36
C GLU A 33 10.63 -2.09 0.40
N ARG A 34 9.32 -1.83 0.26
CA ARG A 34 8.63 -0.71 0.91
C ARG A 34 7.32 -1.21 1.51
N TRP A 35 6.87 -0.54 2.57
CA TRP A 35 5.57 -0.80 3.17
C TRP A 35 4.61 0.36 2.93
N LEU A 36 3.36 0.05 2.64
CA LEU A 36 2.29 1.01 2.42
C LEU A 36 1.14 0.74 3.40
N CYS A 37 0.55 1.81 3.96
CA CYS A 37 -0.69 1.67 4.71
C CYS A 37 -1.87 1.37 3.77
N HIS A 38 -2.96 0.86 4.31
CA HIS A 38 -4.16 0.50 3.56
C HIS A 38 -4.71 1.64 2.68
N GLU A 39 -4.63 2.90 3.15
CA GLU A 39 -5.08 4.07 2.38
C GLU A 39 -4.21 4.32 1.14
N CYS A 40 -2.88 4.39 1.33
CA CYS A 40 -1.95 4.62 0.23
C CYS A 40 -1.92 3.43 -0.74
N ALA A 41 -1.97 2.20 -0.25
CA ALA A 41 -2.03 1.01 -1.09
C ALA A 41 -3.26 1.01 -1.98
N ARG A 42 -4.45 1.30 -1.42
CA ARG A 42 -5.70 1.37 -2.20
C ARG A 42 -5.72 2.51 -3.21
N ALA A 43 -5.09 3.64 -2.88
CA ALA A 43 -4.91 4.73 -3.84
C ALA A 43 -4.04 4.28 -5.03
N HIS A 44 -2.92 3.58 -4.79
CA HIS A 44 -2.03 3.10 -5.85
C HIS A 44 -2.63 2.03 -6.74
N VAL A 45 -3.36 1.06 -6.19
CA VAL A 45 -4.01 0.00 -6.99
C VAL A 45 -4.99 0.60 -8.02
N ARG A 46 -5.75 1.63 -7.61
CA ARG A 46 -6.68 2.33 -8.51
C ARG A 46 -6.00 3.05 -9.67
N ASP A 47 -4.77 3.53 -9.47
CA ASP A 47 -3.98 4.17 -10.53
C ASP A 47 -3.47 3.16 -11.58
N ILE A 48 -3.48 1.85 -11.28
CA ILE A 48 -3.05 0.77 -12.18
C ILE A 48 -4.26 0.19 -12.92
N GLU A 49 -5.35 -0.13 -12.22
CA GLU A 49 -6.55 -0.75 -12.82
C GLU A 49 -7.25 0.17 -13.84
N GLY A 50 -7.22 1.49 -13.63
CA GLY A 50 -7.85 2.46 -14.54
C GLY A 50 -7.10 2.72 -15.85
N LYS A 51 -5.93 2.09 -16.06
CA LYS A 51 -5.07 2.31 -17.23
C LYS A 51 -4.98 1.10 -18.16
N LEU A 52 -5.52 -0.06 -17.75
CA LEU A 52 -5.59 -1.21 -18.64
C LEU A 52 -6.79 -1.05 -19.58
N PRO A 53 -6.61 -1.27 -20.90
CA PRO A 53 -7.73 -1.31 -21.82
C PRO A 53 -8.77 -2.35 -21.36
N ALA A 54 -10.06 -2.07 -21.60
CA ALA A 54 -11.15 -2.93 -21.17
C ALA A 54 -11.05 -4.38 -21.70
N GLU A 55 -10.29 -4.62 -22.76
CA GLU A 55 -10.03 -5.94 -23.33
C GLU A 55 -9.17 -6.85 -22.43
N TYR A 56 -8.52 -6.31 -21.39
CA TYR A 56 -7.71 -7.05 -20.42
C TYR A 56 -8.38 -7.23 -19.05
N TRP A 57 -9.67 -6.89 -18.93
CA TRP A 57 -10.53 -7.22 -17.79
C TRP A 57 -11.38 -8.45 -18.11
#